data_AF-A0A7Y8K2N0-F1
#
_entry.id   AF-A0A7Y8K2N0-F1
#
_cell.length_a   1.000
_cell.length_b   1.000
_cell.length_c   1.000
_cell.angle_alpha   90.00
_cell.angle_beta   90.00
_cell.angle_gamma   90.00
#
_symmetry.space_group_name_H-M   'P 1'
#
loop_
_entity.id
_entity.type
_entity.pdbx_description
1 polymer ?
#
loop_
_entity_poly.entity_id
_entity_poly.type
_entity_poly.pdbx_seq_one_letter_code
_entity_poly.pdbx_strand_id
1 'polypeptide(L)'
;MALPKDNRTVLIIGGGLAVVAAVAAALVFSGGRDRPTEAPPASQGGLTIDLAEAPSLEPARELRCFVDGQFVGLATLADCAQRNGVATSALDVGLDATGALAAAPTAAFAPPPELPAEPTVTVAPADEGASPAESNRPAPAASATACLRHTGSEWRSIGNGMSLGACVQALYAGTCVRPGEAQYGRWGDTTLRLVPRRVEQSNDNNRFRTLAQQDRNCQFPELS
;
A
#
# COMPACT_ATOMS: atom_id res chain seq x y z
N MET A 1 -66.85 -17.08 59.79
CA MET A 1 -67.14 -18.05 58.70
C MET A 1 -65.82 -18.38 58.03
N ALA A 2 -65.52 -19.67 57.85
CA ALA A 2 -64.18 -20.22 57.59
C ALA A 2 -63.53 -19.72 56.28
N LEU A 3 -62.26 -19.30 56.33
CA LEU A 3 -61.42 -19.09 55.14
C LEU A 3 -61.19 -20.45 54.45
N PRO A 4 -61.43 -20.58 53.14
CA PRO A 4 -61.43 -21.88 52.48
C PRO A 4 -59.99 -22.40 52.38
N LYS A 5 -59.78 -23.57 52.99
CA LYS A 5 -58.60 -24.44 52.88
C LYS A 5 -58.12 -24.61 51.43
N ASP A 6 -59.03 -24.46 50.47
CA ASP A 6 -58.79 -24.63 49.03
C ASP A 6 -57.86 -23.58 48.43
N ASN A 7 -57.97 -22.30 48.83
CA ASN A 7 -57.13 -21.25 48.22
C ASN A 7 -55.67 -21.33 48.68
N ARG A 8 -55.44 -21.74 49.95
CA ARG A 8 -54.10 -22.02 50.48
C ARG A 8 -53.49 -23.27 49.84
N THR A 9 -54.33 -24.27 49.54
CA THR A 9 -53.90 -25.50 48.86
C THR A 9 -53.52 -25.23 47.40
N VAL A 10 -54.31 -24.41 46.68
CA VAL A 10 -53.99 -23.98 45.32
C VAL A 10 -52.71 -23.14 45.26
N LEU A 11 -52.49 -22.24 46.22
CA LEU A 11 -51.24 -21.45 46.30
C LEU A 11 -50.01 -22.30 46.63
N ILE A 12 -50.14 -23.30 47.50
CA ILE A 12 -49.02 -24.20 47.85
C ILE A 12 -48.70 -25.14 46.67
N ILE A 13 -49.72 -25.70 46.01
CA ILE A 13 -49.52 -26.57 44.84
C ILE A 13 -48.97 -25.77 43.65
N GLY A 14 -49.55 -24.61 43.36
CA GLY A 14 -49.11 -23.73 42.28
C GLY A 14 -47.69 -23.19 42.50
N GLY A 15 -47.38 -22.76 43.73
CA GLY A 15 -46.04 -22.31 44.10
C GLY A 15 -44.99 -23.41 43.99
N GLY A 16 -45.29 -24.63 44.46
CA GLY A 16 -44.39 -25.77 44.34
C GLY A 16 -44.09 -26.13 42.89
N LEU A 17 -45.11 -26.12 42.02
CA LEU A 17 -44.95 -26.48 40.61
C LEU A 17 -44.12 -25.45 39.84
N ALA A 18 -44.27 -24.16 40.17
CA ALA A 18 -43.46 -23.08 39.58
C ALA A 18 -41.96 -23.21 39.95
N VAL A 19 -41.65 -23.57 41.20
CA VAL A 19 -40.26 -23.75 41.65
C VAL A 19 -39.61 -24.95 40.94
N VAL A 20 -40.33 -26.06 40.81
CA VAL A 20 -39.82 -27.25 40.10
C VAL A 20 -39.57 -26.95 38.62
N ALA A 21 -40.47 -26.21 37.96
CA ALA A 21 -40.29 -25.78 36.58
C ALA A 21 -39.06 -24.86 36.40
N ALA A 22 -38.84 -23.93 37.34
CA ALA A 22 -37.68 -23.04 37.31
C ALA A 22 -36.35 -23.80 37.48
N VAL A 23 -36.30 -24.79 38.39
CA VAL A 23 -35.10 -25.62 38.58
C VAL A 23 -34.82 -26.49 37.36
N ALA A 24 -35.86 -27.08 36.75
CA ALA A 24 -35.70 -27.86 35.53
C ALA A 24 -35.19 -26.99 34.36
N ALA A 25 -35.75 -25.79 34.19
CA ALA A 25 -35.25 -24.84 33.19
C ALA A 25 -33.79 -24.45 33.46
N ALA A 26 -33.43 -24.16 34.72
CA ALA A 26 -32.05 -23.83 35.08
C ALA A 26 -31.08 -24.97 34.73
N LEU A 27 -31.42 -26.23 35.02
CA LEU A 27 -30.58 -27.37 34.67
C LEU A 27 -30.40 -27.55 33.15
N VAL A 28 -31.46 -27.33 32.36
CA VAL A 28 -31.38 -27.40 30.89
C VAL A 28 -30.54 -26.26 30.30
N PHE A 29 -30.66 -25.04 30.83
CA PHE A 29 -29.91 -23.87 30.33
C PHE A 29 -28.48 -23.76 30.88
N SER A 30 -28.17 -24.38 32.02
CA SER A 30 -26.84 -24.36 32.63
C SER A 30 -25.88 -25.43 32.07
N GLY A 31 -26.37 -26.44 31.34
CA GLY A 31 -25.56 -27.52 30.76
C GLY A 31 -24.61 -27.13 29.61
N GLY A 32 -24.46 -25.84 29.30
CA GLY A 32 -23.70 -25.36 28.14
C GLY A 32 -22.43 -24.57 28.42
N ARG A 33 -21.97 -24.45 29.68
CA ARG A 33 -20.93 -23.46 30.04
C ARG A 33 -19.52 -23.98 30.31
N ASP A 34 -19.25 -25.26 30.13
CA ASP A 34 -17.89 -25.80 30.20
C ASP A 34 -17.46 -26.37 28.84
N ARG A 35 -17.07 -25.48 27.93
CA ARG A 35 -16.14 -25.84 26.86
C ARG A 35 -14.74 -25.48 27.34
N PRO A 36 -13.75 -26.36 27.24
CA PRO A 36 -12.35 -25.96 27.40
C PRO A 36 -12.11 -24.77 26.46
N THR A 37 -11.50 -23.71 26.99
CA THR A 37 -11.04 -22.57 26.20
C THR A 37 -10.00 -23.08 25.21
N GLU A 38 -10.44 -23.50 24.03
CA GLU A 38 -9.57 -23.68 22.87
C GLU A 38 -8.86 -22.34 22.64
N ALA A 39 -7.53 -22.36 22.65
CA ALA A 39 -6.74 -21.15 22.40
C ALA A 39 -7.12 -20.55 21.03
N PRO A 40 -7.15 -19.21 20.89
CA PRO A 40 -7.57 -18.56 19.66
C PRO A 40 -6.73 -19.02 18.45
N PRO A 41 -7.33 -19.15 17.25
CA PRO A 41 -6.70 -19.75 16.06
C PRO A 41 -5.40 -19.05 15.60
N ALA A 42 -5.14 -17.83 16.08
CA ALA A 42 -3.87 -17.13 15.86
C ALA A 42 -2.65 -17.86 16.47
N SER A 43 -2.85 -18.77 17.42
CA SER A 43 -1.79 -19.59 18.01
C SER A 43 -1.54 -20.92 17.28
N GLN A 44 -2.37 -21.26 16.28
CA GLN A 44 -2.31 -22.51 15.50
C GLN A 44 -1.89 -22.30 14.04
N GLY A 45 -1.76 -21.04 13.60
CA GLY A 45 -1.48 -20.70 12.19
C GLY A 45 -0.41 -19.62 12.08
N GLY A 46 0.82 -19.96 12.48
CA GLY A 46 1.98 -19.19 12.03
C GLY A 46 2.14 -19.39 10.51
N LEU A 47 2.38 -18.31 9.77
CA LEU A 47 2.74 -18.37 8.35
C LEU A 47 4.04 -19.18 8.23
N THR A 48 3.94 -20.46 7.88
CA THR A 48 5.09 -21.29 7.55
C THR A 48 5.51 -20.94 6.13
N ILE A 49 6.56 -20.13 6.02
CA ILE A 49 7.22 -19.87 4.74
C ILE A 49 8.05 -21.11 4.44
N ASP A 50 7.51 -22.01 3.61
CA ASP A 50 8.30 -23.06 2.97
C ASP A 50 9.24 -22.39 1.97
N LEU A 51 10.42 -22.02 2.47
CA LEU A 51 11.51 -21.56 1.65
C LEU A 51 12.14 -22.79 0.99
N ALA A 52 11.47 -23.29 -0.06
CA ALA A 52 12.08 -24.28 -0.93
C ALA A 52 13.37 -23.67 -1.50
N GLU A 53 14.49 -24.38 -1.29
CA GLU A 53 15.79 -23.99 -1.82
C GLU A 53 15.67 -23.83 -3.34
N ALA A 54 15.94 -22.61 -3.83
CA ALA A 54 15.86 -22.35 -5.26
C ALA A 54 16.89 -23.24 -5.97
N PRO A 55 16.50 -23.98 -7.02
CA PRO A 55 17.49 -24.70 -7.81
C PRO A 55 18.51 -23.70 -8.31
N SER A 56 19.80 -24.01 -8.13
CA SER A 56 20.88 -23.16 -8.62
C SER A 56 20.62 -22.85 -10.10
N LEU A 57 20.57 -21.55 -10.41
CA LEU A 57 20.41 -21.08 -11.78
C LEU A 57 21.71 -21.40 -12.51
N GLU A 58 21.76 -22.54 -13.19
CA GLU A 58 22.87 -22.87 -14.08
C GLU A 58 22.85 -21.91 -15.28
N PRO A 59 23.85 -21.02 -15.43
CA PRO A 59 23.81 -19.95 -16.43
C PRO A 59 23.75 -20.46 -17.88
N ALA A 60 24.26 -21.68 -18.11
CA ALA A 60 24.31 -22.34 -19.40
C ALA A 60 23.05 -23.15 -19.74
N ARG A 61 22.08 -23.26 -18.82
CA ARG A 61 20.86 -24.05 -19.07
C ARG A 61 19.91 -23.27 -19.96
N GLU A 62 19.47 -23.90 -21.05
CA GLU A 62 18.47 -23.31 -21.94
C GLU A 62 17.08 -23.33 -21.28
N LEU A 63 16.47 -22.16 -21.19
CA LEU A 63 15.16 -21.92 -20.58
C LEU A 63 14.20 -21.37 -21.63
N ARG A 64 12.90 -21.51 -21.37
CA ARG A 64 11.87 -20.93 -22.23
C ARG A 64 11.90 -19.41 -22.14
N CYS A 65 12.24 -18.75 -23.24
CA CYS A 65 12.33 -17.31 -23.29
C CYS A 65 10.99 -16.70 -23.72
N PHE A 66 10.56 -15.69 -22.96
CA PHE A 66 9.37 -14.90 -23.24
C PHE A 66 9.77 -13.45 -23.38
N VAL A 67 9.34 -12.78 -24.45
CA VAL A 67 9.54 -11.34 -24.70
C VAL A 67 8.17 -10.71 -24.87
N ASP A 68 7.87 -9.66 -24.12
CA ASP A 68 6.53 -9.03 -24.07
C ASP A 68 5.40 -10.03 -23.77
N GLY A 69 5.70 -11.07 -23.00
CA GLY A 69 4.77 -12.15 -22.65
C GLY A 69 4.57 -13.21 -23.75
N GLN A 70 5.27 -13.13 -24.88
CA GLN A 70 5.21 -14.11 -25.98
C GLN A 70 6.41 -15.06 -25.96
N PHE A 71 6.17 -16.35 -26.18
CA PHE A 71 7.25 -17.36 -26.23
C PHE A 71 8.03 -17.23 -27.54
N VAL A 72 9.33 -16.95 -27.45
CA VAL A 72 10.21 -16.73 -28.62
C VAL A 72 11.20 -17.87 -28.88
N GLY A 73 11.26 -18.87 -27.99
CA GLY A 73 12.13 -20.04 -28.13
C GLY A 73 12.87 -20.39 -26.84
N LEU A 74 13.77 -21.36 -26.92
CA LEU A 74 14.70 -21.69 -25.84
C LEU A 74 15.94 -20.78 -25.97
N ALA A 75 16.40 -20.21 -24.86
CA ALA A 75 17.60 -19.37 -24.78
C ALA A 75 18.21 -19.45 -23.38
N THR A 76 19.49 -19.06 -23.25
CA THR A 76 20.09 -18.90 -21.92
C THR A 76 19.42 -17.76 -21.14
N LEU A 77 19.57 -17.75 -19.81
CA LEU A 77 19.00 -16.71 -18.97
C LEU A 77 19.52 -15.31 -19.36
N ALA A 78 20.81 -15.21 -19.67
CA ALA A 78 21.45 -13.97 -20.11
C ALA A 78 20.90 -13.48 -21.46
N ASP A 79 20.79 -14.38 -22.46
CA ASP A 79 20.27 -14.03 -23.78
C ASP A 79 18.79 -13.63 -23.73
N CYS A 80 18.00 -14.30 -22.89
CA CYS A 80 16.60 -13.95 -22.75
C CYS A 80 16.40 -12.62 -22.03
N ALA A 81 17.17 -12.35 -20.97
CA ALA A 81 17.15 -11.08 -20.26
C ALA A 81 17.54 -9.92 -21.20
N GLN A 82 18.57 -10.11 -22.02
CA GLN A 82 18.99 -9.14 -23.03
C GLN A 82 17.85 -8.79 -24.01
N ARG A 83 17.14 -9.80 -24.53
CA ARG A 83 16.01 -9.62 -25.46
C ARG A 83 14.80 -8.94 -24.81
N ASN A 84 14.65 -9.05 -23.49
CA ASN A 84 13.65 -8.33 -22.71
C ASN A 84 14.08 -6.91 -22.32
N GLY A 85 15.24 -6.44 -22.78
CA GLY A 85 15.77 -5.13 -22.39
C GLY A 85 16.24 -5.05 -20.93
N VAL A 86 16.35 -6.19 -20.23
CA VAL A 86 16.87 -6.33 -18.85
C VAL A 86 18.41 -6.37 -18.86
N ALA A 87 19.02 -5.85 -19.91
CA ALA A 87 20.47 -5.75 -20.07
C ALA A 87 21.06 -4.74 -19.09
N THR A 88 21.15 -5.12 -17.81
CA THR A 88 21.91 -4.36 -16.83
C THR A 88 23.38 -4.48 -17.19
N SER A 89 23.96 -3.43 -17.77
CA SER A 89 25.34 -3.11 -17.39
C SER A 89 25.38 -3.08 -15.86
N ALA A 90 26.39 -3.73 -15.29
CA ALA A 90 26.52 -4.22 -13.90
C ALA A 90 26.45 -3.17 -12.76
N LEU A 91 25.66 -2.11 -12.90
CA LEU A 91 25.52 -1.04 -11.91
C LEU A 91 24.23 -1.10 -11.10
N ASP A 92 23.17 -1.76 -11.56
CA ASP A 92 21.85 -1.64 -10.89
C ASP A 92 21.50 -2.81 -9.94
N VAL A 93 22.28 -3.88 -9.98
CA VAL A 93 22.28 -4.96 -8.98
C VAL A 93 23.73 -5.40 -8.86
N GLY A 94 24.36 -5.22 -7.70
CA GLY A 94 25.79 -5.49 -7.47
C GLY A 94 26.20 -6.95 -7.55
N LEU A 95 25.85 -7.63 -8.63
CA LEU A 95 26.22 -8.98 -9.02
C LEU A 95 27.11 -8.85 -10.26
N ASP A 96 28.37 -9.21 -10.11
CA ASP A 96 29.26 -9.28 -11.26
C ASP A 96 28.92 -10.49 -12.15
N ALA A 97 29.58 -10.60 -13.32
CA ALA A 97 29.38 -11.71 -14.26
C ALA A 97 29.68 -13.11 -13.67
N THR A 98 30.24 -13.17 -12.46
CA THR A 98 30.47 -14.42 -11.71
C THR A 98 29.44 -14.68 -10.60
N GLY A 99 28.45 -13.80 -10.41
CA GLY A 99 27.41 -13.95 -9.40
C GLY A 99 27.86 -13.61 -7.98
N ALA A 100 28.96 -12.85 -7.81
CA ALA A 100 29.42 -12.40 -6.50
C ALA A 100 28.88 -11.00 -6.17
N LEU A 101 28.54 -10.78 -4.89
CA LEU A 101 28.07 -9.51 -4.37
C LEU A 101 29.25 -8.52 -4.29
N ALA A 102 29.29 -7.54 -5.20
CA ALA A 102 30.34 -6.53 -5.27
C ALA A 102 29.95 -5.22 -4.56
N ALA A 103 29.27 -5.29 -3.41
CA ALA A 103 29.05 -4.12 -2.57
C ALA A 103 30.32 -3.83 -1.75
N ALA A 104 31.13 -2.86 -2.18
CA ALA A 104 32.25 -2.37 -1.38
C ALA A 104 31.73 -1.72 -0.07
N PRO A 105 32.26 -2.07 1.12
CA PRO A 105 31.76 -1.59 2.41
C PRO A 105 32.33 -0.21 2.79
N THR A 106 32.47 0.71 1.84
CA THR A 106 33.08 2.03 2.09
C THR A 106 32.38 3.15 1.31
N ALA A 107 31.09 3.38 1.59
CA ALA A 107 30.35 4.54 1.10
C ALA A 107 30.06 5.56 2.23
N ALA A 108 31.00 5.76 3.17
CA ALA A 108 30.80 6.69 4.29
C ALA A 108 31.95 7.67 4.59
N PHE A 109 33.10 7.65 3.89
CA PHE A 109 34.22 8.54 4.25
C PHE A 109 35.05 9.08 3.07
N ALA A 110 34.43 9.35 1.92
CA ALA A 110 35.06 10.18 0.90
C ALA A 110 34.41 11.59 0.92
N PRO A 111 35.17 12.68 1.13
CA PRO A 111 34.62 14.01 0.93
C PRO A 111 34.18 14.17 -0.55
N PRO A 112 33.11 14.93 -0.82
CA PRO A 112 32.64 15.12 -2.18
C PRO A 112 33.72 15.80 -3.02
N PRO A 113 33.94 15.36 -4.28
CA PRO A 113 34.86 16.04 -5.19
C PRO A 113 34.35 17.44 -5.51
N GLU A 114 35.27 18.40 -5.55
CA GLU A 114 34.97 19.79 -5.92
C GLU A 114 34.49 19.88 -7.38
N LEU A 115 33.35 20.55 -7.54
CA LEU A 115 32.75 20.88 -8.84
C LEU A 115 33.70 21.80 -9.63
N PRO A 116 33.88 21.58 -10.95
CA PRO A 116 34.57 22.53 -11.82
C PRO A 116 33.83 23.88 -11.83
N ALA A 117 34.58 24.98 -11.78
CA ALA A 117 34.04 26.32 -11.89
C ALA A 117 33.26 26.49 -13.22
N GLU A 118 32.02 26.99 -13.14
CA GLU A 118 31.24 27.37 -14.30
C GLU A 118 31.95 28.51 -15.05
N PRO A 119 32.11 28.42 -16.38
CA PRO A 119 32.62 29.55 -17.15
C PRO A 119 31.62 30.69 -17.06
N THR A 120 32.04 31.81 -16.47
CA THR A 120 31.36 33.10 -16.56
C THR A 120 31.07 33.41 -18.03
N VAL A 121 29.80 33.29 -18.41
CA VAL A 121 29.30 33.83 -19.67
C VAL A 121 29.34 35.34 -19.55
N THR A 122 30.29 35.96 -20.24
CA THR A 122 30.26 37.39 -20.54
C THR A 122 28.95 37.70 -21.25
N VAL A 123 28.02 38.35 -20.55
CA VAL A 123 26.85 38.96 -21.17
C VAL A 123 27.34 40.18 -21.95
N ALA A 124 27.35 40.07 -23.27
CA ALA A 124 27.47 41.22 -24.15
C ALA A 124 26.22 42.12 -23.96
N PRO A 125 26.38 43.46 -23.97
CA PRO A 125 25.26 44.37 -23.76
C PRO A 125 24.22 44.25 -24.89
N ALA A 126 22.96 44.42 -24.50
CA ALA A 126 21.80 44.34 -25.35
C ALA A 126 21.84 45.38 -26.48
N ASP A 127 21.77 44.90 -27.72
CA ASP A 127 21.33 45.70 -28.85
C ASP A 127 19.79 45.72 -28.85
N GLU A 128 19.25 46.90 -28.61
CA GLU A 128 17.87 47.27 -28.86
C GLU A 128 17.63 47.24 -30.38
N GLY A 129 16.80 46.31 -30.87
CA GLY A 129 16.41 46.31 -32.27
C GLY A 129 15.46 45.19 -32.68
N ALA A 130 14.23 45.60 -33.03
CA ALA A 130 13.26 44.92 -33.90
C ALA A 130 12.18 44.01 -33.26
N SER A 131 11.02 44.65 -33.07
CA SER A 131 9.61 44.23 -33.24
C SER A 131 9.07 42.88 -32.74
N PRO A 132 7.87 42.89 -32.10
CA PRO A 132 7.14 41.68 -31.75
C PRO A 132 6.45 41.10 -32.99
N ALA A 133 6.97 40.00 -33.53
CA ALA A 133 6.17 39.11 -34.35
C ALA A 133 5.48 38.12 -33.41
N GLU A 134 4.19 38.38 -33.21
CA GLU A 134 3.17 37.53 -32.65
C GLU A 134 3.35 36.07 -33.08
N SER A 135 3.87 35.23 -32.18
CA SER A 135 3.74 33.78 -32.28
C SER A 135 2.73 33.35 -31.22
N ASN A 136 1.46 33.68 -31.49
CA ASN A 136 0.33 33.07 -30.82
C ASN A 136 0.17 31.63 -31.37
N ARG A 137 1.13 30.76 -31.07
CA ARG A 137 0.94 29.32 -31.19
C ARG A 137 0.58 28.84 -29.79
N PRO A 138 -0.65 28.31 -29.56
CA PRO A 138 -0.92 27.62 -28.31
C PRO A 138 0.13 26.51 -28.20
N ALA A 139 1.00 26.60 -27.19
CA ALA A 139 1.69 25.41 -26.73
C ALA A 139 0.60 24.36 -26.46
N PRO A 140 0.75 23.09 -26.87
CA PRO A 140 -0.19 22.07 -26.45
C PRO A 140 -0.25 22.16 -24.93
N ALA A 141 -1.43 22.44 -24.39
CA ALA A 141 -1.62 22.48 -22.95
C ALA A 141 -1.15 21.13 -22.43
N ALA A 142 0.00 21.12 -21.75
CA ALA A 142 0.43 19.94 -21.02
C ALA A 142 -0.76 19.58 -20.13
N SER A 143 -1.34 18.40 -20.36
CA SER A 143 -2.53 17.94 -19.65
C SER A 143 -2.25 18.06 -18.17
N ALA A 144 -2.80 19.09 -17.53
CA ALA A 144 -2.50 19.39 -16.14
C ALA A 144 -3.03 18.23 -15.30
N THR A 145 -2.14 17.49 -14.62
CA THR A 145 -2.52 16.30 -13.87
C THR A 145 -3.55 16.66 -12.80
N ALA A 146 -4.76 16.11 -12.92
CA ALA A 146 -5.86 16.40 -12.02
C ALA A 146 -5.67 15.68 -10.67
N CYS A 147 -5.93 16.39 -9.57
CA CYS A 147 -5.96 15.82 -8.22
C CYS A 147 -7.42 15.72 -7.77
N LEU A 148 -7.89 14.49 -7.55
CA LEU A 148 -9.29 14.20 -7.22
C LEU A 148 -9.40 13.53 -5.85
N ARG A 149 -10.41 13.89 -5.08
CA ARG A 149 -10.82 13.20 -3.84
C ARG A 149 -12.04 12.34 -4.11
N HIS A 150 -12.05 11.13 -3.55
CA HIS A 150 -13.25 10.31 -3.53
C HIS A 150 -14.11 10.66 -2.32
N THR A 151 -15.35 11.08 -2.54
CA THR A 151 -16.30 11.39 -1.46
C THR A 151 -17.64 10.73 -1.75
N GLY A 152 -18.09 9.83 -0.86
CA GLY A 152 -19.29 9.03 -1.09
C GLY A 152 -19.09 8.08 -2.28
N SER A 153 -19.66 8.44 -3.44
CA SER A 153 -19.58 7.71 -4.69
C SER A 153 -19.09 8.57 -5.87
N GLU A 154 -18.58 9.78 -5.60
CA GLU A 154 -18.13 10.72 -6.62
C GLU A 154 -16.66 11.09 -6.46
N TRP A 155 -16.05 11.46 -7.58
CA TRP A 155 -14.73 12.07 -7.64
C TRP A 155 -14.86 13.59 -7.73
N ARG A 156 -14.29 14.31 -6.77
CA ARG A 156 -14.28 15.78 -6.75
C ARG A 156 -12.88 16.31 -6.98
N SER A 157 -12.73 17.25 -7.92
CA SER A 157 -11.45 17.89 -8.19
C SER A 157 -11.08 18.86 -7.07
N ILE A 158 -9.83 18.77 -6.62
CA ILE A 158 -9.22 19.72 -5.66
C ILE A 158 -8.33 20.71 -6.40
N GLY A 159 -7.72 20.29 -7.51
CA GLY A 159 -6.82 21.13 -8.30
C GLY A 159 -6.31 20.39 -9.53
N ASN A 160 -5.65 21.12 -10.42
CA ASN A 160 -5.06 20.59 -11.64
C ASN A 160 -3.61 21.07 -11.76
N GLY A 161 -2.73 20.25 -12.33
CA GLY A 161 -1.35 20.64 -12.64
C GLY A 161 -0.43 20.67 -11.43
N MET A 162 -0.77 19.96 -10.36
CA MET A 162 0.04 19.87 -9.15
C MET A 162 0.90 18.61 -9.13
N SER A 163 2.02 18.64 -8.41
CA SER A 163 2.87 17.45 -8.21
C SER A 163 2.13 16.37 -7.40
N LEU A 164 2.60 15.13 -7.50
CA LEU A 164 2.07 14.00 -6.73
C LEU A 164 2.08 14.27 -5.22
N GLY A 165 3.22 14.75 -4.69
CA GLY A 165 3.37 15.09 -3.27
C GLY A 165 2.41 16.20 -2.83
N ALA A 166 2.25 17.25 -3.64
CA ALA A 166 1.30 18.32 -3.35
C ALA A 166 -0.15 17.79 -3.34
N CYS A 167 -0.51 16.87 -4.24
CA CYS A 167 -1.84 16.26 -4.25
C CYS A 167 -2.08 15.42 -3.00
N VAL A 168 -1.09 14.63 -2.56
CA VAL A 168 -1.15 13.87 -1.30
C VAL A 168 -1.35 14.79 -0.10
N GLN A 169 -0.60 15.89 -0.02
CA GLN A 169 -0.77 16.89 1.04
C GLN A 169 -2.18 17.51 1.02
N ALA A 170 -2.66 17.97 -0.14
CA ALA A 170 -3.98 18.58 -0.26
C ALA A 170 -5.13 17.60 0.04
N LEU A 171 -4.94 16.30 -0.22
CA LEU A 171 -5.93 15.27 0.07
C LEU A 171 -5.95 14.85 1.54
N TYR A 172 -4.78 14.64 2.15
CA TYR A 172 -4.66 13.83 3.35
C TYR A 172 -3.95 14.49 4.54
N ALA A 173 -3.31 15.66 4.37
CA ALA A 173 -2.65 16.32 5.48
C ALA A 173 -3.64 16.64 6.60
N GLY A 174 -3.25 16.35 7.85
CA GLY A 174 -4.08 16.52 9.04
C GLY A 174 -5.20 15.49 9.20
N THR A 175 -5.31 14.50 8.30
CA THR A 175 -6.37 13.49 8.34
C THR A 175 -5.81 12.14 8.75
N CYS A 176 -6.27 11.62 9.90
CA CYS A 176 -5.93 10.28 10.37
C CYS A 176 -7.07 9.31 10.04
N VAL A 177 -6.73 8.13 9.54
CA VAL A 177 -7.69 7.03 9.32
C VAL A 177 -7.52 5.93 10.36
N ARG A 178 -8.64 5.34 10.78
CA ARG A 178 -8.65 4.24 11.75
C ARG A 178 -8.30 2.91 11.08
N PRO A 179 -7.82 1.91 11.84
CA PRO A 179 -7.69 0.55 11.33
C PRO A 179 -9.01 0.05 10.73
N GLY A 180 -8.95 -0.49 9.50
CA GLY A 180 -10.12 -0.94 8.75
C GLY A 180 -10.79 0.13 7.88
N GLU A 181 -10.43 1.41 8.03
CA GLU A 181 -10.86 2.49 7.15
C GLU A 181 -9.78 2.85 6.12
N ALA A 182 -10.20 3.37 4.98
CA ALA A 182 -9.32 3.95 3.98
C ALA A 182 -9.99 5.15 3.31
N GLN A 183 -9.21 6.18 3.00
CA GLN A 183 -9.65 7.27 2.13
C GLN A 183 -8.96 7.17 0.77
N TYR A 184 -9.67 7.57 -0.27
CA TYR A 184 -9.23 7.40 -1.64
C TYR A 184 -9.14 8.74 -2.37
N GLY A 185 -8.18 8.80 -3.28
CA GLY A 185 -7.82 9.96 -4.07
C GLY A 185 -7.25 9.50 -5.40
N ARG A 186 -7.09 10.42 -6.35
CA ARG A 186 -6.45 10.18 -7.63
C ARG A 186 -5.55 11.34 -7.98
N TRP A 187 -4.41 11.01 -8.55
CA TRP A 187 -3.51 11.95 -9.20
C TRP A 187 -3.31 11.48 -10.64
N GLY A 188 -4.01 12.12 -11.58
CA GLY A 188 -4.15 11.63 -12.95
C GLY A 188 -4.74 10.22 -12.95
N ASP A 189 -4.00 9.27 -13.51
CA ASP A 189 -4.38 7.86 -13.58
C ASP A 189 -3.97 7.06 -12.33
N THR A 190 -3.11 7.61 -11.47
CA THR A 190 -2.65 6.94 -10.25
C THR A 190 -3.68 7.07 -9.14
N THR A 191 -4.14 5.94 -8.61
CA THR A 191 -4.98 5.90 -7.42
C THR A 191 -4.12 6.04 -6.17
N LEU A 192 -4.55 6.92 -5.29
CA LEU A 192 -3.99 7.15 -3.97
C LEU A 192 -4.92 6.59 -2.91
N ARG A 193 -4.37 5.89 -1.92
CA ARG A 193 -5.11 5.36 -0.78
C ARG A 193 -4.41 5.74 0.52
N LEU A 194 -5.09 6.49 1.36
CA LEU A 194 -4.68 6.72 2.73
C LEU A 194 -5.15 5.54 3.59
N VAL A 195 -4.20 4.82 4.18
CA VAL A 195 -4.40 3.78 5.19
C VAL A 195 -3.74 4.22 6.50
N PRO A 196 -3.95 3.54 7.64
CA PRO A 196 -3.34 3.97 8.89
C PRO A 196 -1.83 4.16 8.73
N ARG A 197 -1.35 5.35 9.09
CA ARG A 197 0.07 5.74 9.11
C ARG A 197 0.76 5.87 7.75
N ARG A 198 0.08 5.73 6.60
CA ARG A 198 0.74 5.87 5.28
C ARG A 198 -0.23 6.12 4.14
N VAL A 199 0.29 6.70 3.07
CA VAL A 199 -0.36 6.79 1.77
C VAL A 199 0.29 5.79 0.83
N GLU A 200 -0.55 5.05 0.14
CA GLU A 200 -0.16 4.08 -0.87
C GLU A 200 -0.62 4.56 -2.24
N GLN A 201 0.12 4.18 -3.28
CA GLN A 201 -0.22 4.46 -4.67
C GLN A 201 -0.40 3.17 -5.47
N SER A 202 -1.26 3.22 -6.48
CA SER A 202 -1.49 2.12 -7.42
C SER A 202 -1.87 2.67 -8.79
N ASN A 203 -1.27 2.10 -9.85
CA ASN A 203 -1.63 2.41 -11.24
C ASN A 203 -2.69 1.43 -11.80
N ASP A 204 -2.91 0.29 -11.14
CA ASP A 204 -3.77 -0.80 -11.60
C ASP A 204 -4.94 -1.11 -10.66
N ASN A 205 -5.07 -0.36 -9.55
CA ASN A 205 -6.02 -0.59 -8.45
C ASN A 205 -5.95 -1.96 -7.77
N ASN A 206 -4.91 -2.74 -8.03
CA ASN A 206 -4.75 -4.08 -7.47
C ASN A 206 -3.48 -4.18 -6.62
N ARG A 207 -2.39 -3.54 -7.06
CA ARG A 207 -1.11 -3.52 -6.35
C ARG A 207 -0.85 -2.13 -5.79
N PHE A 208 -0.86 -2.03 -4.46
CA PHE A 208 -0.59 -0.80 -3.74
C PHE A 208 0.83 -0.82 -3.18
N ARG A 209 1.59 0.24 -3.44
CA ARG A 209 2.95 0.44 -2.91
C ARG A 209 2.94 1.66 -2.01
N THR A 210 3.67 1.63 -0.90
CA THR A 210 3.83 2.79 -0.04
C THR A 210 4.50 3.92 -0.81
N LEU A 211 3.83 5.07 -0.87
CA LEU A 211 4.39 6.31 -1.41
C LEU A 211 5.00 7.15 -0.30
N ALA A 212 4.29 7.30 0.82
CA ALA A 212 4.74 8.10 1.94
C ALA A 212 4.18 7.58 3.27
N GLN A 213 4.96 7.64 4.34
CA GLN A 213 4.57 7.48 5.72
C GLN A 213 3.99 8.77 6.29
N GLN A 214 2.91 8.59 7.02
CA GLN A 214 2.28 9.64 7.80
C GLN A 214 2.89 9.63 9.21
N ASP A 215 3.14 10.78 9.82
CA ASP A 215 3.62 10.88 11.20
C ASP A 215 2.48 10.73 12.23
N ARG A 216 2.75 10.99 13.52
CA ARG A 216 1.73 10.92 14.58
C ARG A 216 0.74 12.09 14.56
N ASN A 217 1.10 13.19 13.89
CA ASN A 217 0.28 14.39 13.72
C ASN A 217 -0.50 14.37 12.41
N CYS A 218 -0.51 13.22 11.72
CA CYS A 218 -1.17 13.00 10.46
C CYS A 218 -0.65 13.89 9.31
N GLN A 219 0.66 14.18 9.36
CA GLN A 219 1.40 14.92 8.35
C GLN A 219 2.33 14.00 7.55
N PHE A 220 2.88 14.49 6.45
CA PHE A 220 3.83 13.80 5.58
C PHE A 220 5.15 14.58 5.49
N PRO A 221 6.05 14.46 6.48
CA PRO A 221 7.28 15.26 6.55
C PRO A 221 8.27 15.00 5.40
N GLU A 222 8.15 13.87 4.71
CA GLU A 222 9.02 13.54 3.58
C GLU A 222 8.51 14.10 2.24
N LEU A 223 7.29 14.64 2.21
CA LEU A 223 6.66 15.22 1.01
C LEU A 223 6.64 16.75 1.01
N SER A 224 7.10 17.39 2.09
CA SER A 224 7.17 18.85 2.28
C SER A 224 8.40 19.48 1.66
#